data_AF-A0A3B6U3C3-F1
#
_entry.id   AF-A0A3B6U3C3-F1
#
_cell.length_a   1.000
_cell.length_b   1.000
_cell.length_c   1.000
_cell.angle_alpha   90.00
_cell.angle_beta   90.00
_cell.angle_gamma   90.00
#
_symmetry.space_group_name_H-M   'P 1'
#
loop_
_entity.id
_entity.type
_entity.pdbx_description
1 polymer ?
#
loop_
_entity_poly.entity_id
_entity_poly.type
_entity_poly.pdbx_seq_one_letter_code
_entity_poly.pdbx_strand_id
1 'polypeptide(L)'
;MRAPFVLGGGDSGLLEMDGTLSIHSLDDDTEIVNIWVLQDYRSEVWDLKYRIKLPAAEIREQFEDSAESWDLDVVSQDGDVFLLVNFGGWLVRVDSDGKLIDSFSYGDRELWMYEYRLKQSLVQHTSFPRL
;
A
#
# COMPACT_ATOMS: atom_id res chain seq x y z
N MET A 1 -17.32 -1.99 -11.68
CA MET A 1 -16.12 -2.38 -10.93
C MET A 1 -16.42 -3.62 -10.12
N ARG A 2 -16.12 -4.78 -10.68
CA ARG A 2 -15.88 -5.97 -9.89
C ARG A 2 -14.47 -5.87 -9.33
N ALA A 3 -14.28 -6.21 -8.06
CA ALA A 3 -12.94 -6.29 -7.48
C ALA A 3 -12.16 -7.38 -8.27
N PRO A 4 -10.91 -7.11 -8.68
CA PRO A 4 -10.12 -8.06 -9.46
C PRO A 4 -9.81 -9.37 -8.71
N PHE A 5 -10.00 -9.40 -7.39
CA PHE A 5 -9.88 -10.56 -6.52
C PHE A 5 -10.73 -10.38 -5.26
N VAL A 6 -10.95 -11.48 -4.52
CA VAL A 6 -11.50 -11.42 -3.16
C VAL A 6 -10.42 -10.80 -2.30
N LEU A 7 -10.62 -9.54 -1.89
CA LEU A 7 -9.84 -8.93 -0.83
C LEU A 7 -10.00 -9.84 0.39
N GLY A 8 -8.97 -10.66 0.68
CA GLY A 8 -8.85 -11.29 2.00
C GLY A 8 -8.91 -10.17 3.03
N GLY A 9 -9.49 -10.43 4.20
CA GLY A 9 -9.96 -9.42 5.15
C GLY A 9 -8.94 -8.42 5.72
N GLY A 10 -7.77 -8.26 5.11
CA GLY A 10 -6.82 -7.18 5.38
C GLY A 10 -7.14 -5.90 4.63
N ASP A 11 -6.45 -4.83 5.05
CA ASP A 11 -6.62 -3.48 4.52
C ASP A 11 -6.22 -3.41 3.04
N SER A 12 -7.05 -2.73 2.26
CA SER A 12 -6.84 -2.57 0.82
C SER A 12 -7.11 -1.13 0.43
N GLY A 13 -6.04 -0.43 0.06
CA GLY A 13 -6.09 0.97 -0.31
C GLY A 13 -6.05 1.17 -1.83
N LEU A 14 -6.76 2.22 -2.27
CA LEU A 14 -6.78 2.69 -3.66
C LEU A 14 -5.86 3.92 -3.79
N LEU A 15 -4.88 3.89 -4.68
CA LEU A 15 -3.91 4.96 -4.86
C LEU A 15 -3.62 5.30 -6.33
N GLU A 16 -3.06 6.48 -6.56
CA GLU A 16 -2.50 6.88 -7.86
C GLU A 16 -1.08 6.34 -8.00
N MET A 17 -0.78 5.70 -9.12
CA MET A 17 0.57 5.29 -9.50
C MET A 17 0.79 5.63 -10.97
N ASP A 18 1.82 6.42 -11.26
CA ASP A 18 2.22 6.79 -12.63
C ASP A 18 1.06 7.28 -13.51
N GLY A 19 0.13 8.06 -12.94
CA GLY A 19 -1.03 8.58 -13.66
C GLY A 19 -2.13 7.55 -13.96
N THR A 20 -2.10 6.37 -13.33
CA THR A 20 -3.16 5.36 -13.40
C THR A 20 -3.64 4.92 -12.01
N LEU A 21 -4.78 4.22 -11.99
CA LEU A 21 -5.39 3.70 -10.78
C LEU A 21 -4.67 2.43 -10.33
N SER A 22 -4.40 2.32 -9.04
CA SER A 22 -3.77 1.14 -8.46
C SER A 22 -4.39 0.75 -7.14
N ILE A 23 -4.36 -0.55 -6.83
CA ILE A 23 -4.88 -1.15 -5.61
C ILE A 23 -3.78 -2.02 -5.02
N HIS A 24 -3.68 -2.05 -3.70
CA HIS A 24 -2.82 -3.02 -3.02
C HIS A 24 -3.64 -3.96 -2.13
N SER A 25 -3.01 -5.08 -1.76
CA SER A 25 -3.55 -6.03 -0.80
C SER A 25 -2.42 -6.67 -0.01
N LEU A 26 -2.63 -6.83 1.29
CA LEU A 26 -1.76 -7.60 2.17
C LEU A 26 -2.31 -9.03 2.36
N ASP A 27 -1.43 -10.02 2.18
CA ASP A 27 -1.66 -11.40 2.60
C ASP A 27 -0.97 -11.59 3.96
N ASP A 28 -1.75 -11.68 5.04
CA ASP A 28 -1.21 -11.72 6.41
C ASP A 28 -0.44 -13.02 6.72
N ASP A 29 -0.81 -14.14 6.10
CA ASP A 29 -0.15 -15.43 6.29
C ASP A 29 1.26 -15.45 5.70
N THR A 30 1.41 -14.82 4.53
CA THR A 30 2.67 -14.77 3.80
C THR A 30 3.40 -13.44 3.94
N GLU A 31 2.79 -12.43 4.57
CA GLU A 31 3.26 -11.04 4.69
C GLU A 31 3.69 -10.46 3.33
N ILE A 32 2.94 -10.80 2.26
CA ILE A 32 3.21 -10.33 0.90
C ILE A 32 2.20 -9.25 0.54
N VAL A 33 2.72 -8.10 0.12
CA VAL A 33 1.94 -7.02 -0.47
C VAL A 33 1.96 -7.17 -1.98
N ASN A 34 0.76 -7.33 -2.56
CA ASN A 34 0.57 -7.31 -4.00
C ASN A 34 0.04 -5.94 -4.42
N ILE A 35 0.65 -5.33 -5.43
CA ILE A 35 0.23 -4.04 -5.99
C ILE A 35 -0.18 -4.24 -7.43
N TRP A 36 -1.44 -3.90 -7.71
CA TRP A 36 -2.09 -4.05 -9.00
C TRP A 36 -2.32 -2.70 -9.63
N VAL A 37 -2.09 -2.61 -10.93
CA VAL A 37 -2.28 -1.39 -11.70
C VAL A 37 -3.33 -1.63 -12.78
N LEU A 38 -4.28 -0.71 -12.90
CA LEU A 38 -5.33 -0.77 -13.89
C LEU A 38 -4.76 -0.42 -15.28
N GLN A 39 -4.74 -1.40 -16.18
CA GLN A 39 -4.28 -1.22 -17.55
C GLN A 39 -5.39 -0.70 -18.46
N ASP A 40 -6.58 -1.29 -18.34
CA ASP A 40 -7.75 -0.86 -19.09
C ASP A 40 -8.94 -0.71 -18.15
N TYR A 41 -9.32 0.55 -17.96
CA TYR A 41 -10.44 0.93 -17.10
C TYR A 41 -11.78 0.38 -17.60
N ARG A 42 -12.01 0.34 -18.92
CA ARG A 42 -13.32 -0.06 -19.47
C ARG A 42 -13.56 -1.55 -19.36
N SER A 43 -12.50 -2.34 -19.59
CA SER A 43 -12.56 -3.80 -19.49
C SER A 43 -12.21 -4.31 -18.09
N GLU A 44 -11.86 -3.41 -17.15
CA GLU A 44 -11.46 -3.73 -15.78
C GLU A 44 -10.27 -4.70 -15.73
N VAL A 45 -9.28 -4.50 -16.62
CA VAL A 45 -8.06 -5.33 -16.70
C VAL A 45 -6.99 -4.75 -15.79
N TRP A 46 -6.53 -5.56 -14.85
CA TRP A 46 -5.50 -5.23 -13.87
C TRP A 46 -4.26 -6.09 -14.09
N ASP A 47 -3.09 -5.49 -14.00
CA ASP A 47 -1.80 -6.18 -14.03
C ASP A 47 -1.13 -6.13 -12.66
N LEU A 48 -0.57 -7.27 -12.23
CA LEU A 48 0.28 -7.31 -11.04
C LEU A 48 1.62 -6.64 -11.37
N LYS A 49 1.90 -5.50 -10.75
CA LYS A 49 3.13 -4.74 -10.99
C LYS A 49 4.20 -5.05 -9.96
N TYR A 50 3.82 -5.16 -8.68
CA TYR A 50 4.74 -5.48 -7.60
C TYR A 50 4.22 -6.59 -6.72
N ARG A 51 5.14 -7.42 -6.24
CA ARG A 51 4.92 -8.43 -5.22
C ARG A 51 6.06 -8.32 -4.21
N ILE A 52 5.77 -7.65 -3.10
CA ILE A 52 6.78 -7.23 -2.12
C ILE A 52 6.59 -8.08 -0.87
N LYS A 53 7.63 -8.79 -0.44
CA LYS A 53 7.62 -9.50 0.85
C LYS A 53 8.06 -8.54 1.93
N LEU A 54 7.24 -8.36 2.95
CA LEU A 54 7.59 -7.52 4.09
C LEU A 54 8.71 -8.17 4.91
N PRO A 55 9.70 -7.40 5.38
CA PRO A 55 10.75 -7.87 6.28
C PRO A 55 10.23 -7.92 7.73
N ALA A 56 9.12 -8.61 7.96
CA ALA A 56 8.38 -8.56 9.23
C ALA A 56 9.23 -9.04 10.43
N ALA A 57 10.04 -10.08 10.23
CA ALA A 57 10.95 -10.58 11.25
C ALA A 57 12.00 -9.54 11.65
N GLU A 58 12.59 -8.84 10.67
CA GLU A 58 13.57 -7.77 10.89
C GLU A 58 12.93 -6.59 11.62
N ILE A 59 11.72 -6.18 11.21
CA ILE A 59 10.96 -5.09 11.87
C ILE A 59 10.68 -5.46 13.34
N ARG A 60 10.15 -6.66 13.60
CA ARG A 60 9.85 -7.12 14.97
C ARG A 60 11.10 -7.21 15.84
N GLU A 61 12.21 -7.68 15.29
CA GLU A 61 13.50 -7.76 16.01
C GLU A 61 14.06 -6.36 16.32
N GLN A 62 14.01 -5.45 15.35
CA GLN A 62 14.65 -4.14 15.47
C GLN A 62 13.95 -3.20 16.47
N PHE A 63 12.62 -3.26 16.56
CA PHE A 63 11.85 -2.31 17.35
C PHE A 63 11.36 -2.86 18.69
N GLU A 64 11.70 -4.11 19.04
CA GLU A 64 11.44 -4.79 20.33
C GLU A 64 10.00 -4.62 20.86
N ASP A 65 9.04 -4.39 19.96
CA ASP A 65 7.65 -4.13 20.34
C ASP A 65 6.79 -5.39 20.20
N SER A 66 5.96 -5.64 21.21
CA SER A 66 4.96 -6.71 21.26
C SER A 66 3.69 -6.39 20.50
N ALA A 67 3.64 -5.26 19.77
CA ALA A 67 2.49 -4.88 18.96
C ALA A 67 2.05 -6.05 18.07
N GLU A 68 0.82 -6.53 18.30
CA GLU A 68 0.26 -7.67 17.55
C GLU A 68 -0.17 -7.27 16.14
N SER A 69 -0.37 -5.97 15.89
CA SER A 69 -0.86 -5.42 14.63
C SER A 69 0.08 -4.37 14.05
N TRP A 70 0.13 -4.33 12.72
CA TRP A 70 0.78 -3.32 11.91
C TRP A 70 -0.24 -2.75 10.92
N ASP A 71 -0.14 -1.45 10.61
CA ASP A 71 -0.89 -0.86 9.49
C ASP A 71 0.05 -0.62 8.33
N LEU A 72 -0.47 -0.71 7.11
CA LEU A 72 0.32 -0.59 5.88
C LEU A 72 -0.32 0.38 4.90
N ASP A 73 0.50 1.21 4.27
CA ASP A 73 0.11 2.00 3.09
C ASP A 73 1.18 1.89 2.01
N VAL A 74 0.77 2.15 0.77
CA VAL A 74 1.63 2.13 -0.40
C VAL A 74 1.79 3.55 -0.93
N VAL A 75 3.04 3.98 -1.03
CA VAL A 75 3.38 5.29 -1.59
C VAL A 75 4.14 5.11 -2.89
N SER A 76 3.64 5.74 -3.95
CA SER A 76 4.37 5.92 -5.20
C SER A 76 4.98 7.33 -5.24
N GLN A 77 6.28 7.41 -5.47
CA GLN A 77 7.01 8.67 -5.57
C GLN A 77 8.07 8.56 -6.66
N ASP A 78 8.06 9.50 -7.62
CA ASP A 78 9.08 9.63 -8.67
C ASP A 78 9.34 8.35 -9.51
N GLY A 79 8.30 7.51 -9.66
CA GLY A 79 8.37 6.23 -10.38
C GLY A 79 8.74 5.02 -9.51
N ASP A 80 9.14 5.26 -8.26
CA ASP A 80 9.43 4.24 -7.26
C ASP A 80 8.21 3.96 -6.36
N VAL A 81 8.29 2.84 -5.65
CA VAL A 81 7.27 2.37 -4.71
C VAL A 81 7.89 2.05 -3.38
N PHE A 82 7.20 2.50 -2.32
CA PHE A 82 7.57 2.22 -0.95
C PHE A 82 6.35 1.75 -0.18
N LEU A 83 6.57 0.80 0.71
CA LEU A 83 5.62 0.46 1.74
C LEU A 83 5.94 1.31 2.97
N LEU A 84 4.92 1.93 3.53
CA LEU A 84 4.97 2.57 4.83
C LEU A 84 4.28 1.65 5.83
N VAL A 85 5.03 1.16 6.80
CA VAL A 85 4.57 0.22 7.82
C VAL A 85 4.54 0.95 9.15
N ASN A 86 3.36 1.09 9.73
CA ASN A 86 3.17 1.58 11.08
C ASN A 86 3.24 0.38 12.04
N PHE A 87 4.21 0.43 12.96
CA PHE A 87 4.42 -0.63 13.93
C PHE A 87 4.98 -0.05 15.22
N GLY A 88 4.26 -0.19 16.34
CA GLY A 88 4.82 0.07 17.68
C GLY A 88 5.33 1.50 17.92
N GLY A 89 4.67 2.52 17.39
CA GLY A 89 5.15 3.91 17.50
C GLY A 89 6.27 4.28 16.51
N TRP A 90 6.53 3.40 15.55
CA TRP A 90 7.48 3.59 14.45
C TRP A 90 6.78 3.56 13.11
N LEU A 91 7.23 4.43 12.21
CA LEU A 91 6.91 4.40 10.79
C LEU A 91 8.15 3.89 10.06
N VAL A 92 8.05 2.69 9.51
CA VAL A 92 9.12 2.00 8.80
C VAL A 92 8.88 2.11 7.30
N ARG A 93 9.93 2.47 6.55
CA ARG A 93 9.88 2.53 5.10
C ARG A 93 10.60 1.31 4.52
N VAL A 94 9.89 0.58 3.67
CA VAL A 94 10.38 -0.59 2.94
C VAL A 94 10.35 -0.29 1.44
N ASP A 95 11.41 -0.62 0.72
CA ASP A 95 11.46 -0.45 -0.74
C ASP A 95 10.74 -1.56 -1.50
N SER A 96 10.70 -1.47 -2.82
CA SER A 96 10.04 -2.44 -3.70
C SER A 96 10.69 -3.83 -3.71
N ASP A 97 11.93 -3.95 -3.22
CA ASP A 97 12.62 -5.24 -3.07
C ASP A 97 12.32 -5.90 -1.72
N GLY A 98 11.55 -5.23 -0.85
CA GLY A 98 11.21 -5.72 0.48
C GLY A 98 12.30 -5.41 1.51
N LYS A 99 13.22 -4.49 1.23
CA LYS A 99 14.28 -4.10 2.16
C LYS A 99 13.86 -2.90 2.99
N LEU A 100 14.13 -2.96 4.30
CA LEU A 100 14.00 -1.82 5.20
C LEU A 100 15.05 -0.77 4.82
N ILE A 101 14.60 0.45 4.49
CA ILE A 101 15.49 1.54 4.05
C ILE A 101 15.50 2.75 4.99
N ASP A 102 14.45 2.94 5.78
CA ASP A 102 14.37 4.05 6.74
C ASP A 102 13.36 3.75 7.85
N SER A 103 13.47 4.46 8.98
CA SER A 103 12.53 4.35 10.10
C SER A 103 12.45 5.65 10.88
N PHE A 104 11.25 6.04 11.31
CA PHE A 104 11.01 7.23 12.10
C PHE A 104 10.14 6.92 13.33
N SER A 105 10.59 7.28 14.52
CA SER A 105 9.78 7.17 15.74
C SER A 105 8.94 8.41 15.97
N TYR A 106 7.68 8.21 16.34
CA TYR A 106 6.78 9.26 16.81
C TYR A 106 6.34 9.04 18.26
N GLY A 107 6.92 8.04 18.95
CA GLY A 107 6.65 7.69 20.35
C GLY A 107 5.19 7.27 20.57
N ASP A 108 4.61 7.67 21.70
CA ASP A 108 3.24 7.31 22.10
C ASP A 108 2.12 8.05 21.33
N ARG A 109 2.46 8.74 20.23
CA ARG A 109 1.46 9.43 19.40
C ARG A 109 0.79 8.41 18.51
N GLU A 110 -0.51 8.55 18.26
CA GLU A 110 -1.14 7.76 17.19
C GLU A 110 -0.85 8.41 15.84
N LEU A 111 -0.29 7.62 14.91
CA LEU A 111 -0.27 7.96 13.49
C LEU A 111 -1.41 7.23 12.80
N TRP A 112 -2.33 8.00 12.23
CA TRP A 112 -3.36 7.50 11.33
C TRP A 112 -2.95 7.76 9.89
N MET A 113 -2.79 6.69 9.12
CA MET A 113 -2.47 6.78 7.70
C MET A 113 -3.77 6.95 6.93
N TYR A 114 -4.02 8.15 6.41
CA TYR A 114 -5.23 8.43 5.62
C TYR A 114 -4.97 8.15 4.13
N GLU A 115 -5.73 7.22 3.55
CA GLU A 115 -5.57 6.68 2.18
C GLU A 115 -6.01 7.62 1.03
N TYR A 116 -6.24 8.92 1.27
CA TYR A 116 -6.87 9.78 0.26
C TYR A 116 -5.86 10.51 -0.63
N ARG A 117 -5.37 9.86 -1.69
CA ARG A 117 -4.52 10.50 -2.71
C ARG A 117 -4.92 10.18 -4.15
N LEU A 118 -6.21 10.12 -4.45
CA LEU A 118 -6.69 9.89 -5.82
C LEU A 118 -7.04 11.20 -6.51
N LYS A 119 -6.40 11.45 -7.66
CA LYS A 119 -6.85 12.49 -8.58
C LYS A 119 -8.18 12.07 -9.19
N GLN A 120 -9.18 12.97 -9.16
CA GLN A 120 -10.49 12.74 -9.79
C GLN A 120 -10.37 12.29 -11.25
N SER A 121 -9.37 12.79 -11.98
CA SER A 121 -9.11 12.44 -13.38
C SER A 121 -8.87 10.95 -13.64
N LEU A 122 -8.52 10.16 -12.61
CA LEU A 122 -8.29 8.72 -12.73
C LEU A 122 -9.60 7.92 -12.83
N VAL A 123 -10.71 8.46 -12.33
CA VAL A 123 -12.00 7.76 -12.29
C VAL A 123 -12.77 8.09 -13.58
N GLN A 124 -12.79 7.16 -14.53
CA GLN A 124 -13.51 7.34 -15.81
C GLN A 124 -15.00 6.98 -15.67
N HIS A 125 -15.73 7.75 -14.86
CA HIS A 125 -17.18 7.59 -14.68
C HIS A 125 -17.94 8.86 -15.07
N THR A 126 -19.17 8.73 -15.56
CA THR A 126 -19.98 9.88 -16.03
C THR A 126 -20.25 10.92 -14.93
N SER A 127 -20.26 10.51 -13.66
CA SER A 127 -20.37 11.40 -12.50
C SER A 127 -19.12 12.26 -12.24
N PHE A 128 -17.97 11.89 -12.80
CA PHE A 128 -16.70 12.61 -12.67
C PHE A 128 -16.26 13.10 -14.06
N PRO A 129 -16.75 14.26 -14.52
CA PRO A 129 -16.32 14.82 -15.79
C PRO A 129 -14.79 15.03 -15.78
N ARG A 130 -14.13 14.69 -16.89
CA ARG A 130 -12.70 14.97 -17.07
C ARG A 130 -12.52 16.49 -17.11
N LEU A 131 -11.85 17.04 -16.11
CA LEU A 131 -11.40 18.44 -16.06
C LEU A 131 -10.19 18.64 -16.97
#